data_AF-A0A1S6HKM0-F1
#
_entry.id   AF-A0A1S6HKM0-F1
#
_cell.length_a   1.000
_cell.length_b   1.000
_cell.length_c   1.000
_cell.angle_alpha   90.00
_cell.angle_beta   90.00
_cell.angle_gamma   90.00
#
_symmetry.space_group_name_H-M   'P 1'
#
loop_
_entity.id
_entity.type
_entity.pdbx_description
1 polymer ?
#
loop_
_entity_poly.entity_id
_entity_poly.type
_entity_poly.pdbx_seq_one_letter_code
_entity_poly.pdbx_strand_id
1 'polypeptide(L)'
;MNYKHPWVYHGESPKAGRKLLLLEVDELTFALPLIYRLIHPAEIAQKSDWFSTSVATADEKQNKEYISLVELLQQVTQERKNLASVIHPLTRLNQNLNRYFSDYGWRMVRKELSQIKKRQKKSHIELSKDLIVKLKTYMEQQSLDSFDQAIDNLLSEVEFFKEADLKE
;
A
#
# COMPACT_ATOMS: atom_id res chain seq x y z
N MET A 1 -0.26 21.49 -20.35
CA MET A 1 -1.34 20.58 -20.75
C MET A 1 -1.92 19.93 -19.49
N ASN A 2 -3.23 20.01 -19.30
CA ASN A 2 -3.89 19.56 -18.08
C ASN A 2 -3.95 18.02 -18.12
N TYR A 3 -2.97 17.33 -17.53
CA TYR A 3 -2.95 15.87 -17.45
C TYR A 3 -4.15 15.42 -16.62
N LYS A 4 -5.24 15.05 -17.30
CA LYS A 4 -6.41 14.46 -16.66
C LYS A 4 -5.94 13.21 -15.91
N HIS A 5 -6.27 13.16 -14.63
CA HIS A 5 -6.00 12.02 -13.78
C HIS A 5 -6.49 10.72 -14.47
N PRO A 6 -5.65 9.67 -14.62
CA PRO A 6 -5.99 8.48 -15.41
C PRO A 6 -7.24 7.71 -14.95
N TRP A 7 -7.70 7.91 -13.70
CA TRP A 7 -8.91 7.26 -13.18
C TRP A 7 -10.19 7.88 -13.75
N VAL A 8 -11.04 7.05 -14.35
CA VAL A 8 -12.38 7.42 -14.80
C VAL A 8 -13.41 6.93 -13.78
N TYR A 9 -14.11 7.85 -13.10
CA TYR A 9 -15.14 7.45 -12.14
C TYR A 9 -16.30 6.75 -12.85
N HIS A 10 -16.79 5.66 -12.25
CA HIS A 10 -17.94 4.92 -12.74
C HIS A 10 -19.26 5.64 -12.42
N GLY A 11 -19.26 6.44 -11.34
CA GLY A 11 -20.36 7.33 -10.99
C GLY A 11 -20.02 8.80 -11.20
N GLU A 12 -20.71 9.68 -10.47
CA GLU A 12 -20.31 11.09 -10.44
C GLU A 12 -18.92 11.24 -9.81
N SER A 13 -18.06 12.04 -10.46
CA SER A 13 -16.82 12.47 -9.82
C SER A 13 -17.16 13.17 -8.49
N PRO A 14 -16.45 12.86 -7.39
CA PRO A 14 -16.77 13.43 -6.09
C PRO A 14 -16.68 14.96 -6.14
N LYS A 15 -17.79 15.63 -5.83
CA LYS A 15 -17.88 17.10 -5.71
C LYS A 15 -17.09 17.64 -4.50
N ALA A 16 -16.88 16.78 -3.50
CA ALA A 16 -16.05 17.02 -2.33
C ALA A 16 -15.34 15.71 -1.90
N GLY A 17 -14.14 15.84 -1.31
CA GLY A 17 -13.33 14.71 -0.84
C GLY A 17 -12.11 14.40 -1.72
N ARG A 18 -11.33 13.39 -1.32
CA ARG A 18 -10.09 13.01 -2.03
C ARG A 18 -10.40 12.22 -3.30
N LYS A 19 -9.65 12.53 -4.36
CA LYS A 19 -9.64 11.75 -5.60
C LYS A 19 -9.16 10.33 -5.34
N LEU A 20 -9.60 9.39 -6.17
CA LEU A 20 -9.11 8.01 -6.12
C LEU A 20 -7.63 7.97 -6.51
N LEU A 21 -6.80 7.50 -5.58
CA LEU A 21 -5.34 7.44 -5.76
C LEU A 21 -4.98 6.28 -6.67
N LEU A 22 -4.07 6.51 -7.61
CA LEU A 22 -3.51 5.47 -8.46
C LEU A 22 -2.41 4.70 -7.73
N LEU A 23 -2.00 3.55 -8.29
CA LEU A 23 -0.78 2.89 -7.87
C LEU A 23 0.45 3.70 -8.26
N GLU A 24 1.36 3.84 -7.32
CA GLU A 24 2.69 4.42 -7.50
C GLU A 24 3.77 3.32 -7.57
N VAL A 25 4.95 3.67 -8.09
CA VAL A 25 6.04 2.70 -8.33
C VAL A 25 6.56 2.08 -7.02
N ASP A 26 6.67 2.87 -5.95
CA ASP A 26 7.12 2.40 -4.63
C ASP A 26 6.13 1.41 -3.98
N GLU A 27 4.87 1.45 -4.39
CA GLU A 27 3.81 0.58 -3.86
C GLU A 27 3.80 -0.81 -4.50
N LEU A 28 4.41 -0.98 -5.68
CA LEU A 28 4.33 -2.22 -6.47
C LEU A 28 4.80 -3.47 -5.70
N THR A 29 5.75 -3.30 -4.79
CA THR A 29 6.30 -4.39 -3.97
C THR A 29 5.21 -5.11 -3.16
N PHE A 30 4.21 -4.38 -2.66
CA PHE A 30 3.12 -4.94 -1.86
C PHE A 30 1.77 -4.89 -2.57
N ALA A 31 1.63 -4.04 -3.59
CA ALA A 31 0.40 -3.95 -4.36
C ALA A 31 0.18 -5.16 -5.28
N LEU A 32 1.21 -5.63 -5.97
CA LEU A 32 1.06 -6.76 -6.89
C LEU A 32 0.59 -8.04 -6.19
N PRO A 33 1.20 -8.48 -5.06
CA PRO A 33 0.72 -9.66 -4.33
C PRO A 33 -0.73 -9.51 -3.85
N LEU A 34 -1.09 -8.31 -3.38
CA LEU A 34 -2.46 -8.04 -2.95
C LEU A 34 -3.45 -8.19 -4.10
N ILE A 35 -3.16 -7.56 -5.24
CA ILE A 35 -4.07 -7.57 -6.39
C ILE A 35 -4.23 -8.99 -6.90
N TYR A 36 -3.15 -9.77 -7.06
CA TYR A 36 -3.25 -11.18 -7.46
C TYR A 36 -4.16 -12.01 -6.56
N ARG A 37 -4.14 -11.74 -5.24
CA ARG A 37 -5.07 -12.38 -4.30
C ARG A 37 -6.51 -11.96 -4.55
N LEU A 38 -6.76 -10.66 -4.69
CA LEU A 38 -8.11 -10.11 -4.81
C LEU A 38 -8.82 -10.46 -6.12
N ILE A 39 -8.07 -10.67 -7.21
CA ILE A 39 -8.66 -11.03 -8.51
C ILE A 39 -8.98 -12.52 -8.63
N HIS A 40 -8.75 -13.31 -7.57
CA HIS A 40 -9.09 -14.73 -7.58
C HIS A 40 -10.62 -14.91 -7.62
N PRO A 41 -11.18 -15.83 -8.42
CA PRO A 41 -12.64 -15.98 -8.58
C PRO A 41 -13.40 -16.11 -7.26
N ALA A 42 -12.85 -16.87 -6.31
CA ALA A 42 -13.44 -17.00 -4.97
C ALA A 42 -13.57 -15.67 -4.20
N GLU A 43 -12.62 -14.76 -4.36
CA GLU A 43 -12.67 -13.42 -3.75
C GLU A 43 -13.67 -12.52 -4.46
N ILE A 44 -13.78 -12.64 -5.78
CA ILE A 44 -14.78 -11.91 -6.59
C ILE A 44 -16.19 -12.30 -6.16
N ALA A 45 -16.45 -13.60 -6.00
CA ALA A 45 -17.76 -14.09 -5.54
C ALA A 45 -18.13 -13.58 -4.14
N GLN A 46 -17.16 -13.45 -3.22
CA GLN A 46 -17.40 -12.98 -1.86
C GLN A 46 -17.52 -11.46 -1.75
N LYS A 47 -16.78 -10.70 -2.56
CA LYS A 47 -16.68 -9.24 -2.52
C LYS A 47 -17.16 -8.61 -3.82
N SER A 48 -18.28 -9.08 -4.35
CA SER A 48 -18.76 -8.69 -5.69
C SER A 48 -18.96 -7.18 -5.86
N ASP A 49 -19.26 -6.47 -4.77
CA ASP A 49 -19.38 -5.01 -4.69
C ASP A 49 -18.06 -4.25 -4.92
N TRP A 50 -16.91 -4.93 -4.78
CA TRP A 50 -15.60 -4.34 -5.05
C TRP A 50 -15.27 -4.28 -6.53
N PHE A 51 -15.92 -5.09 -7.35
CA PHE A 51 -15.60 -5.24 -8.75
C PHE A 51 -16.60 -4.44 -9.60
N SER A 52 -16.19 -4.09 -10.82
CA SER A 52 -17.12 -3.49 -11.76
C SER A 52 -18.23 -4.51 -12.11
N THR A 53 -19.40 -4.01 -12.51
CA THR A 53 -20.54 -4.88 -12.83
C THR A 53 -20.19 -5.89 -13.91
N SER A 54 -19.42 -5.49 -14.94
CA SER A 54 -18.98 -6.39 -16.00
C SER A 54 -18.11 -7.54 -15.48
N VAL A 55 -17.26 -7.29 -14.48
CA VAL A 55 -16.42 -8.33 -13.87
C VAL A 55 -17.23 -9.22 -12.93
N ALA A 56 -18.10 -8.63 -12.11
CA ALA A 56 -18.87 -9.37 -11.10
C ALA A 56 -19.92 -10.31 -11.71
N THR A 57 -20.43 -10.00 -12.92
CA THR A 57 -21.44 -10.82 -13.61
C THR A 57 -20.88 -11.65 -14.76
N ALA A 58 -19.58 -11.55 -15.06
CA ALA A 58 -18.97 -12.30 -16.15
C ALA A 58 -18.86 -13.79 -15.82
N ASP A 59 -18.99 -14.64 -16.84
CA ASP A 59 -18.59 -16.04 -16.75
C ASP A 59 -17.08 -16.11 -16.49
N GLU A 60 -16.69 -16.81 -15.42
CA GLU A 60 -15.30 -16.99 -14.98
C GLU A 60 -14.39 -17.45 -16.12
N LYS A 61 -14.90 -18.24 -17.07
CA LYS A 61 -14.12 -18.83 -18.16
C LYS A 61 -13.87 -17.88 -19.33
N GLN A 62 -14.55 -16.73 -19.40
CA GLN A 62 -14.48 -15.80 -20.54
C GLN A 62 -14.32 -14.33 -20.15
N ASN A 63 -13.93 -14.06 -18.91
CA ASN A 63 -13.74 -12.70 -18.42
C ASN A 63 -12.50 -12.05 -19.08
N LYS A 64 -12.74 -11.23 -20.12
CA LYS A 64 -11.68 -10.57 -20.90
C LYS A 64 -10.91 -9.55 -20.06
N GLU A 65 -11.59 -8.92 -19.11
CA GLU A 65 -11.03 -7.97 -18.16
C GLU A 65 -10.05 -8.67 -17.22
N TYR A 66 -10.38 -9.87 -16.75
CA TYR A 66 -9.46 -10.70 -15.95
C TYR A 66 -8.21 -11.08 -16.72
N ILE A 67 -8.36 -11.61 -17.94
CA ILE A 67 -7.21 -12.00 -18.79
C ILE A 67 -6.29 -10.79 -19.02
N SER A 68 -6.87 -9.66 -19.43
CA SER A 68 -6.11 -8.44 -19.70
C SER A 68 -5.41 -7.89 -18.45
N LEU A 69 -6.06 -7.98 -17.28
CA LEU A 69 -5.46 -7.55 -16.03
C LEU A 69 -4.28 -8.45 -15.64
N VAL A 70 -4.44 -9.77 -15.73
CA VAL A 70 -3.38 -10.73 -15.40
C VAL A 70 -2.16 -10.53 -16.30
N GLU A 71 -2.34 -10.34 -17.61
CA GLU A 71 -1.24 -10.04 -18.54
C GLU A 71 -0.48 -8.77 -18.15
N LEU A 72 -1.19 -7.69 -17.82
CA LEU A 72 -0.56 -6.44 -17.38
C LEU A 72 0.14 -6.58 -16.02
N LEU A 73 -0.43 -7.33 -15.08
CA LEU A 73 0.21 -7.61 -13.80
C LEU A 73 1.50 -8.41 -13.99
N GLN A 74 1.52 -9.39 -14.90
CA GLN A 74 2.71 -10.15 -15.24
C GLN A 74 3.77 -9.26 -15.89
N GLN A 75 3.38 -8.40 -16.84
CA GLN A 75 4.28 -7.45 -17.47
C GLN A 75 4.94 -6.51 -16.45
N VAL A 76 4.14 -5.86 -15.59
CA VAL A 76 4.64 -4.96 -14.54
C VAL A 76 5.54 -5.69 -13.55
N THR A 77 5.20 -6.93 -13.20
CA THR A 77 6.03 -7.77 -12.33
C THR A 77 7.40 -8.05 -12.96
N GLN A 78 7.43 -8.37 -14.25
CA GLN A 78 8.66 -8.70 -14.96
C GLN A 78 9.54 -7.47 -15.17
N GLU A 79 8.98 -6.35 -15.60
CA GLU A 79 9.74 -5.12 -15.82
C GLU A 79 10.33 -4.57 -14.52
N ARG A 80 9.58 -4.67 -13.41
CA ARG A 80 10.10 -4.32 -12.08
C ARG A 80 11.31 -5.18 -11.69
N LYS A 81 11.26 -6.49 -11.95
CA LYS A 81 12.39 -7.41 -11.68
C LYS A 81 13.62 -7.08 -12.52
N ASN A 82 13.41 -6.68 -13.77
CA ASN A 82 14.46 -6.35 -14.71
C ASN A 82 15.02 -4.93 -14.56
N LEU A 83 14.59 -4.17 -13.53
CA LEU A 83 14.95 -2.76 -13.31
C LEU A 83 14.69 -1.88 -14.55
N ALA A 84 13.73 -2.26 -15.40
CA ALA A 84 13.33 -1.50 -16.57
C ALA A 84 12.38 -0.35 -16.17
N SER A 85 12.13 0.58 -17.10
CA SER A 85 11.17 1.67 -16.86
C SER A 85 9.73 1.14 -16.78
N VAL A 86 9.19 1.06 -15.56
CA VAL A 86 7.84 0.53 -15.28
C VAL A 86 6.72 1.57 -15.51
N ILE A 87 7.06 2.83 -15.82
CA ILE A 87 6.10 3.95 -15.85
C ILE A 87 4.96 3.70 -16.84
N HIS A 88 5.29 3.26 -18.06
CA HIS A 88 4.28 3.08 -19.10
C HIS A 88 3.34 1.90 -18.79
N PRO A 89 3.85 0.71 -18.40
CA PRO A 89 2.97 -0.40 -18.03
C PRO A 89 2.21 -0.18 -16.73
N LEU A 90 2.77 0.57 -15.78
CA LEU A 90 2.01 1.02 -14.60
C LEU A 90 0.85 1.93 -14.97
N THR A 91 1.04 2.84 -15.93
CA THR A 91 -0.06 3.70 -16.42
C THR A 91 -1.17 2.86 -17.04
N ARG A 92 -0.83 1.87 -17.86
CA ARG A 92 -1.79 0.92 -18.44
C ARG A 92 -2.47 0.05 -17.39
N LEU A 93 -1.72 -0.42 -16.40
CA LEU A 93 -2.24 -1.18 -15.27
C LEU A 93 -3.27 -0.36 -14.48
N ASN A 94 -2.96 0.89 -14.16
CA ASN A 94 -3.91 1.80 -13.48
C ASN A 94 -5.22 2.00 -14.27
N GLN A 95 -5.14 2.11 -15.60
CA GLN A 95 -6.32 2.19 -16.47
C GLN A 95 -7.11 0.88 -16.49
N ASN A 96 -6.44 -0.27 -16.41
CA ASN A 96 -7.10 -1.57 -16.39
C ASN A 96 -7.76 -1.84 -15.03
N LEU A 97 -7.08 -1.52 -13.94
CA LEU A 97 -7.64 -1.54 -12.57
C LEU A 97 -8.89 -0.67 -12.46
N ASN A 98 -8.91 0.46 -13.17
CA ASN A 98 -10.09 1.31 -13.28
C ASN A 98 -11.26 0.63 -13.99
N ARG A 99 -11.05 -0.31 -14.91
CA ARG A 99 -12.15 -1.08 -15.52
C ARG A 99 -12.55 -2.29 -14.68
N TYR A 100 -11.61 -2.79 -13.88
CA TYR A 100 -11.76 -4.02 -13.13
C TYR A 100 -12.45 -3.82 -11.78
N PHE A 101 -12.06 -2.78 -11.04
CA PHE A 101 -12.62 -2.45 -9.73
C PHE A 101 -13.68 -1.36 -9.85
N SER A 102 -14.73 -1.45 -9.04
CA SER A 102 -15.65 -0.34 -8.84
C SER A 102 -14.95 0.82 -8.11
N ASP A 103 -15.52 2.03 -8.16
CA ASP A 103 -14.97 3.17 -7.40
C ASP A 103 -14.94 2.90 -5.89
N TYR A 104 -15.92 2.16 -5.38
CA TYR A 104 -15.95 1.71 -3.99
C TYR A 104 -14.90 0.66 -3.71
N GLY A 105 -14.83 -0.39 -4.53
CA GLY A 105 -13.83 -1.45 -4.39
C GLY A 105 -12.41 -0.93 -4.43
N TRP A 106 -12.12 0.02 -5.31
CA TRP A 106 -10.80 0.63 -5.36
C TRP A 106 -10.46 1.37 -4.06
N ARG A 107 -11.42 2.04 -3.40
CA ARG A 107 -11.17 2.61 -2.05
C ARG A 107 -10.82 1.53 -1.04
N MET A 108 -11.48 0.39 -1.11
CA MET A 108 -11.20 -0.74 -0.23
C MET A 108 -9.81 -1.34 -0.49
N VAL A 109 -9.43 -1.50 -1.76
CA VAL A 109 -8.06 -1.89 -2.15
C VAL A 109 -7.03 -0.91 -1.59
N ARG A 110 -7.23 0.41 -1.78
CA ARG A 110 -6.33 1.45 -1.24
C ARG A 110 -6.24 1.41 0.29
N LYS A 111 -7.33 1.07 0.98
CA LYS A 111 -7.33 0.88 2.43
C LYS A 111 -6.47 -0.31 2.82
N GLU A 112 -6.60 -1.45 2.14
CA GLU A 112 -5.76 -2.63 2.39
C GLU A 112 -4.28 -2.36 2.11
N LEU A 113 -3.95 -1.71 0.99
CA LEU A 113 -2.58 -1.29 0.67
C LEU A 113 -1.98 -0.42 1.78
N SER A 114 -2.75 0.54 2.28
CA SER A 114 -2.31 1.43 3.37
C SER A 114 -2.02 0.65 4.65
N GLN A 115 -2.83 -0.37 4.96
CA GLN A 115 -2.58 -1.24 6.11
C GLN A 115 -1.34 -2.12 5.91
N ILE A 116 -1.12 -2.66 4.72
CA ILE A 116 0.09 -3.43 4.41
C ILE A 116 1.33 -2.55 4.55
N LYS A 117 1.33 -1.35 3.95
CA LYS A 117 2.43 -0.37 4.07
C LYS A 117 2.69 -0.02 5.54
N LYS A 118 1.64 0.19 6.35
CA LYS A 118 1.76 0.45 7.78
C LYS A 118 2.38 -0.73 8.54
N ARG A 119 1.99 -1.97 8.23
CA ARG A 119 2.52 -3.18 8.87
C ARG A 119 3.97 -3.44 8.49
N GLN A 120 4.36 -3.21 7.24
CA GLN A 120 5.75 -3.36 6.78
C GLN A 120 6.72 -2.38 7.45
N LYS A 121 6.23 -1.22 7.91
CA LYS A 121 7.03 -0.25 8.67
C LYS A 121 7.21 -0.62 10.14
N LYS A 122 6.49 -1.61 10.66
CA LYS A 122 6.54 -2.01 12.07
C LYS A 122 7.19 -3.38 12.19
N SER A 123 8.26 -3.46 12.97
CA SER A 123 8.88 -4.72 13.36
C SER A 123 8.43 -5.09 14.76
N HIS A 124 8.20 -6.38 14.99
CA HIS A 124 8.01 -6.89 16.35
C HIS A 124 9.39 -7.13 16.96
N ILE A 125 9.68 -6.48 18.09
CA ILE A 125 10.90 -6.71 18.87
C ILE A 125 10.52 -7.43 20.16
N GLU A 126 11.25 -8.48 20.49
CA GLU A 126 11.11 -9.17 21.77
C GLU A 126 12.10 -8.56 22.77
N LEU A 127 11.57 -8.06 23.89
CA LEU A 127 12.36 -7.46 24.96
C LEU A 127 12.02 -8.14 26.28
N SER A 128 13.00 -8.25 27.17
CA SER A 128 12.75 -8.78 28.52
C SER A 128 11.78 -7.89 29.29
N LYS A 129 11.00 -8.49 30.20
CA LYS A 129 10.03 -7.74 31.02
C LYS A 129 10.69 -6.62 31.81
N ASP A 130 11.88 -6.87 32.36
CA ASP A 130 12.63 -5.88 33.12
C ASP A 130 13.01 -4.67 32.27
N LEU A 131 13.37 -4.88 31.01
CA LEU A 131 13.73 -3.82 30.09
C LEU A 131 12.50 -2.99 29.68
N ILE A 132 11.34 -3.62 29.51
CA ILE A 132 10.06 -2.92 29.31
C ILE A 132 9.70 -2.04 30.51
N VAL A 133 9.91 -2.51 31.75
CA VAL A 133 9.67 -1.71 32.96
C VAL A 133 10.57 -0.48 32.97
N LYS A 134 11.87 -0.64 32.70
CA LYS A 134 12.82 0.48 32.61
C LYS A 134 12.44 1.49 31.53
N LEU A 135 12.02 1.01 30.35
CA LEU A 135 11.57 1.87 29.25
C LEU A 135 10.34 2.69 29.63
N LYS A 136 9.35 2.10 30.33
CA LYS A 136 8.17 2.83 30.81
C LYS A 136 8.55 3.91 31.82
N THR A 137 9.43 3.59 32.77
CA THR A 137 9.91 4.60 33.73
C THR A 137 10.63 5.75 33.02
N TYR A 138 11.45 5.45 32.01
CA TYR A 138 12.09 6.48 31.20
C TYR A 138 11.07 7.33 30.41
N MET A 139 10.06 6.71 29.82
CA MET A 139 8.95 7.41 29.15
C MET A 139 8.23 8.38 30.09
N GLU A 140 7.92 7.96 31.31
CA GLU A 140 7.28 8.81 32.33
C GLU A 140 8.18 9.99 32.72
N GLN A 141 9.48 9.75 32.89
CA GLN A 141 10.46 10.80 33.24
C GLN A 141 10.61 11.85 32.13
N GLN A 142 10.63 11.42 30.87
CA GLN A 142 10.82 12.30 29.70
C GLN A 142 9.50 12.77 29.07
N SER A 143 8.35 12.44 29.68
CA SER A 143 7.01 12.77 29.17
C SER A 143 6.79 12.32 27.72
N LEU A 144 7.17 11.08 27.41
CA LEU A 144 7.05 10.49 26.07
C LEU A 144 5.82 9.58 25.96
N ASP A 145 5.07 9.73 24.88
CA ASP A 145 3.75 9.10 24.69
C ASP A 145 3.84 7.71 24.04
N SER A 146 5.02 7.30 23.56
CA SER A 146 5.20 6.01 22.88
C SER A 146 6.58 5.42 23.06
N PHE A 147 6.67 4.09 22.96
CA PHE A 147 7.95 3.38 22.94
C PHE A 147 8.84 3.80 21.76
N ASP A 148 8.24 4.11 20.60
CA ASP A 148 8.98 4.60 19.44
C ASP A 148 9.72 5.91 19.77
N GLN A 149 9.02 6.88 20.41
CA GLN A 149 9.64 8.13 20.86
C GLN A 149 10.72 7.91 21.93
N ALA A 150 10.51 6.97 22.86
CA ALA A 150 11.50 6.64 23.89
C ALA A 150 12.79 6.08 23.31
N ILE A 151 12.67 5.15 22.36
CA ILE A 151 13.82 4.56 21.67
C ILE A 151 14.52 5.63 20.81
N ASP A 152 13.78 6.43 20.05
CA ASP A 152 14.36 7.52 19.24
C ASP A 152 15.11 8.54 20.10
N ASN A 153 14.57 8.88 21.28
CA ASN A 153 15.22 9.81 22.21
C ASN A 153 16.52 9.22 22.77
N LEU A 154 16.50 7.97 23.25
CA LEU A 154 17.70 7.27 23.74
C LEU A 154 18.79 7.17 22.67
N LEU A 155 18.42 6.87 21.42
CA LEU A 155 19.38 6.81 20.32
C LEU A 155 19.97 8.19 20.00
N SER A 156 19.15 9.23 20.00
CA SER A 156 19.59 10.61 19.78
C SER A 156 20.54 11.10 20.88
N GLU A 157 20.25 10.78 22.15
CA GLU A 157 21.15 11.07 23.27
C GLU A 157 22.53 10.42 23.06
N VAL A 158 22.55 9.14 22.67
CA VAL A 158 23.81 8.41 22.43
C VAL A 158 24.62 8.98 21.26
N GLU A 159 23.96 9.41 20.17
CA GLU A 159 24.63 10.08 19.06
C GLU A 159 25.23 11.43 19.49
N PHE A 160 24.49 12.20 20.29
CA PHE A 160 24.98 13.46 20.85
C PHE A 160 26.22 13.27 21.75
N PHE A 161 26.22 12.26 22.62
CA PHE A 161 27.39 11.96 23.47
C PHE A 161 28.61 11.53 22.64
N LYS A 162 28.42 10.73 21.59
CA LYS A 162 29.53 10.33 20.70
C LYS A 162 30.13 11.52 19.94
N GLU A 163 29.31 12.49 19.53
CA GLU A 163 29.81 13.70 18.87
C GLU A 163 30.54 14.65 19.83
N ALA A 164 30.19 14.63 21.12
CA ALA A 164 30.87 15.40 22.15
C ALA A 164 32.25 14.82 22.49
N ASP A 165 32.34 13.49 22.65
CA ASP A 165 33.60 12.79 22.94
C ASP A 165 34.61 12.84 21.77
N LEU A 166 34.16 13.06 20.53
CA LEU A 166 35.03 13.20 19.36
C LEU A 166 35.59 14.63 19.18
N LYS A 167 35.15 15.60 20.00
CA LYS A 167 35.58 17.00 19.95
C LYS A 167 36.54 17.38 21.07
N GLU A 168 36.85 16.46 21.98
CA GLU A 168 37.97 16.56 22.94
C GLU A 168 39.21 15.83 22.40
#